data_AF-A0A444B150-F1
#
_entry.id   AF-A0A444B150-F1
#
_cell.length_a   1.000
_cell.length_b   1.000
_cell.length_c   1.000
_cell.angle_alpha   90.00
_cell.angle_beta   90.00
_cell.angle_gamma   90.00
#
_symmetry.space_group_name_H-M   'P 1'
#
loop_
_entity.id
_entity.type
_entity.pdbx_description
1 polymer ?
#
loop_
_entity_poly.entity_id
_entity_poly.type
_entity_poly.pdbx_seq_one_letter_code
_entity_poly.pdbx_strand_id
1 'polypeptide(L)'
;MVWILFALVAVFVVVVLVAVVTGRLTPDPMAEPVGSTPHHGLPEGAWAADDIDLVRFDTALRGYRMDQVDEVLDRLQQRIAELEMDRPGRGERRDDDPGLD
;
A
#
# COMPACT_ATOMS: atom_id res chain seq x y z
N MET A 1 19.16 -42.49 27.91
CA MET A 1 19.72 -41.50 26.96
C MET A 1 18.83 -41.33 25.73
N VAL A 2 18.53 -42.40 24.97
CA VAL A 2 17.72 -42.36 23.73
C VAL A 2 16.32 -41.73 23.92
N TRP A 3 15.63 -42.04 25.02
CA TRP A 3 14.32 -41.45 25.35
C TRP A 3 14.33 -39.92 25.50
N ILE A 4 15.44 -39.36 25.99
CA ILE A 4 15.59 -37.90 26.15
C ILE A 4 15.71 -37.23 24.79
N LEU A 5 16.38 -37.89 23.83
CA LEU A 5 16.45 -37.42 22.45
C LEU A 5 15.07 -37.42 21.78
N PHE A 6 14.27 -38.48 21.98
CA PHE A 6 12.89 -38.53 21.46
C PHE A 6 12.01 -37.45 22.06
N ALA A 7 12.10 -37.20 23.37
CA ALA A 7 11.36 -36.13 24.02
C ALA A 7 11.77 -34.75 23.48
N LEU A 8 13.06 -34.51 23.29
CA LEU A 8 13.58 -33.25 22.74
C LEU A 8 13.12 -33.02 21.30
N VAL A 9 13.17 -34.05 20.46
CA VAL A 9 12.67 -33.98 19.08
C VAL A 9 11.17 -33.72 19.05
N ALA A 10 10.39 -34.40 19.90
CA ALA A 10 8.95 -34.17 19.98
C ALA A 10 8.63 -32.72 20.39
N VAL A 11 9.32 -32.18 21.40
CA VAL A 11 9.15 -30.78 21.81
C VAL A 11 9.54 -29.83 20.68
N PHE A 12 10.64 -30.11 19.97
CA PHE A 12 11.06 -29.30 18.82
C PHE A 12 9.99 -29.28 17.72
N VAL A 13 9.43 -30.44 17.37
CA VAL A 13 8.36 -30.55 16.37
C VAL A 13 7.13 -29.75 16.79
N VAL A 14 6.72 -29.82 18.07
CA VAL A 14 5.58 -29.04 18.58
C VAL A 14 5.86 -27.54 18.51
N VAL A 15 7.05 -27.08 18.88
CA VAL A 15 7.44 -25.66 18.81
C VAL A 15 7.41 -25.17 17.36
N VAL A 16 7.95 -25.94 16.41
CA VAL A 16 7.90 -25.62 14.98
C VAL A 16 6.45 -25.56 14.49
N LEU A 17 5.62 -26.55 14.84
CA LEU A 17 4.21 -26.59 14.45
C LEU A 17 3.44 -25.37 14.95
N VAL A 18 3.58 -25.04 16.23
CA VAL A 18 2.93 -23.86 16.84
C VAL A 18 3.38 -22.58 16.15
N ALA A 19 4.67 -22.44 15.85
CA ALA A 19 5.19 -21.25 15.21
C ALA A 19 4.81 -21.15 13.71
N VAL A 20 4.57 -22.27 13.02
CA VAL A 20 3.95 -22.29 11.67
C VAL A 20 2.49 -21.87 11.75
N VAL A 21 1.70 -22.42 12.69
CA VAL A 21 0.29 -22.05 12.90
C VAL A 21 0.14 -20.57 13.28
N THR A 22 1.08 -20.04 14.06
CA THR A 22 1.07 -18.63 14.52
C THR A 22 1.70 -17.67 13.48
N GLY A 23 2.20 -18.16 12.35
CA GLY A 23 2.84 -17.34 11.31
C GLY A 23 4.19 -16.72 11.70
N ARG A 24 4.77 -17.14 12.84
CA ARG A 24 5.99 -16.55 13.42
C ARG A 24 7.29 -17.17 12.90
N LEU A 25 7.20 -18.38 12.36
CA LEU A 25 8.30 -19.09 11.69
C LEU A 25 8.12 -19.17 10.18
N THR A 26 7.12 -18.51 9.61
CA THR A 26 6.98 -18.37 8.15
C THR A 26 8.22 -17.61 7.65
N PRO A 27 9.19 -18.26 6.99
CA PRO A 27 10.24 -17.56 6.28
C PRO A 27 9.55 -17.08 5.02
N ASP A 28 9.08 -15.83 5.00
CA ASP A 28 8.36 -15.14 3.91
C ASP A 28 8.37 -15.96 2.60
N PRO A 29 7.41 -16.89 2.43
CA PRO A 29 7.43 -17.84 1.35
C PRO A 29 6.94 -17.10 0.13
N MET A 30 7.86 -16.39 -0.51
CA MET A 30 7.63 -15.59 -1.69
C MET A 30 6.63 -14.47 -1.44
N ALA A 31 7.16 -13.25 -1.36
CA ALA A 31 6.66 -12.10 -2.12
C ALA A 31 5.39 -12.44 -2.90
N GLU A 32 4.26 -12.02 -2.33
CA GLU A 32 2.98 -12.15 -2.98
C GLU A 32 3.11 -11.72 -4.45
N PRO A 33 2.47 -12.49 -5.35
CA PRO A 33 2.60 -12.30 -6.78
C PRO A 33 2.40 -10.82 -7.08
N VAL A 34 3.29 -10.27 -7.91
CA VAL A 34 3.08 -8.98 -8.58
C VAL A 34 1.68 -8.99 -9.17
N GLY A 35 0.73 -8.49 -8.39
CA GLY A 35 -0.60 -8.19 -8.84
C GLY A 35 -0.38 -7.13 -9.89
N SER A 36 -0.40 -7.54 -11.14
CA SER A 36 -0.46 -6.69 -12.32
C SER A 36 -1.80 -5.95 -12.32
N THR A 37 -2.10 -5.27 -11.23
CA THR A 37 -3.09 -4.22 -11.21
C THR A 37 -2.40 -3.07 -11.94
N PRO A 38 -2.95 -2.58 -13.06
CA PRO A 38 -2.36 -1.46 -13.75
C PRO A 38 -2.13 -0.36 -12.71
N HIS A 39 -0.91 0.17 -12.62
CA HIS A 39 -0.61 1.32 -11.80
C HIS A 39 -1.63 2.42 -12.13
N HIS A 40 -2.66 2.55 -11.31
CA HIS A 40 -3.59 3.66 -11.39
C HIS A 40 -2.92 4.77 -10.60
N GLY A 41 -2.08 5.51 -11.30
CA GLY A 41 -1.61 6.80 -10.82
C GLY A 41 -2.74 7.82 -10.82
N LEU A 42 -2.40 9.05 -10.46
CA LEU A 42 -3.31 10.18 -10.62
C LEU A 42 -3.77 10.30 -12.08
N PRO A 43 -5.03 10.70 -12.33
CA PRO A 43 -5.55 10.86 -13.69
C PRO A 43 -4.71 11.87 -14.49
N GLU A 44 -4.57 11.62 -15.79
CA GLU A 44 -3.89 12.52 -16.71
C GLU A 44 -4.74 13.80 -16.89
N GLY A 45 -4.55 14.80 -16.03
CA GLY A 45 -5.36 16.02 -16.04
C GLY A 45 -5.30 16.82 -14.75
N ALA A 46 -6.33 17.64 -14.52
CA ALA A 46 -6.57 18.23 -13.21
C ALA A 46 -7.10 17.14 -12.27
N TRP A 47 -6.58 17.10 -11.05
CA TRP A 47 -6.97 16.18 -9.98
C TRP A 47 -7.11 16.99 -8.70
N ALA A 48 -8.01 16.53 -7.84
CA ALA A 48 -8.30 17.09 -6.53
C ALA A 48 -7.62 16.28 -5.42
N ALA A 49 -7.66 16.79 -4.19
CA ALA A 49 -7.15 16.06 -3.02
C ALA A 49 -7.76 14.65 -2.87
N ASP A 50 -9.07 14.51 -3.14
CA ASP A 50 -9.79 13.24 -3.01
C ASP A 50 -9.31 12.16 -3.99
N ASP A 51 -8.71 12.56 -5.13
CA ASP A 51 -8.22 11.61 -6.14
C ASP A 51 -6.94 10.86 -5.69
N ILE A 52 -6.29 11.30 -4.62
CA ILE A 52 -5.08 10.67 -4.07
C ILE A 52 -5.39 9.29 -3.47
N ASP A 53 -6.60 9.08 -2.93
CA ASP A 53 -7.04 7.79 -2.34
C ASP A 53 -7.20 6.67 -3.38
N LEU A 54 -7.33 7.06 -4.65
CA LEU A 54 -7.46 6.15 -5.78
C LEU A 54 -6.10 5.61 -6.23
N VAL A 55 -5.00 6.22 -5.81
CA VAL A 55 -3.65 5.82 -6.24
C VAL A 55 -3.28 4.45 -5.66
N ARG A 56 -2.77 3.57 -6.52
CA ARG A 56 -2.28 2.24 -6.11
C ARG A 56 -0.84 2.06 -6.54
N PHE A 57 0.02 1.75 -5.57
CA PHE A 57 1.44 1.48 -5.78
C PHE A 57 1.69 -0.03 -5.82
N ASP A 58 2.60 -0.45 -6.70
CA ASP A 58 3.07 -1.83 -6.72
C ASP A 58 3.96 -2.14 -5.52
N THR A 59 3.77 -3.32 -4.94
CA THR A 59 4.58 -3.84 -3.83
C THR A 59 5.89 -4.44 -4.34
N ALA A 60 7.03 -3.96 -3.83
CA ALA A 60 8.36 -4.47 -4.18
C ALA A 60 9.04 -5.19 -3.00
N LEU A 61 9.81 -6.25 -3.31
CA LEU A 61 10.62 -7.06 -2.38
C LEU A 61 11.56 -6.24 -1.46
N ARG A 62 11.93 -5.04 -1.88
CA ARG A 62 12.52 -3.97 -1.06
C ARG A 62 11.80 -2.68 -1.46
N GLY A 63 10.84 -2.26 -0.65
CA GLY A 63 10.09 -1.03 -0.83
C GLY A 63 10.07 -0.18 0.43
N TYR A 64 9.59 1.05 0.31
CA TYR A 64 9.15 1.82 1.47
C TYR A 64 8.02 1.06 2.16
N ARG A 65 7.90 1.17 3.48
CA ARG A 65 6.81 0.49 4.16
C ARG A 65 5.48 1.18 3.86
N MET A 66 4.45 0.39 3.60
CA MET A 66 3.11 0.87 3.24
C MET A 66 2.54 1.79 4.32
N ASP A 67 2.69 1.44 5.61
CA ASP A 67 2.21 2.26 6.74
C ASP A 67 2.83 3.67 6.76
N GLN A 68 4.13 3.75 6.45
CA GLN A 68 4.83 5.04 6.41
C GLN A 68 4.44 5.86 5.17
N VAL A 69 4.24 5.21 4.03
CA VAL A 69 3.81 5.87 2.80
C VAL A 69 2.37 6.40 2.97
N ASP A 70 1.48 5.59 3.52
CA ASP A 70 0.08 5.95 3.79
C ASP A 70 0.00 7.17 4.72
N GLU A 71 0.76 7.19 5.84
CA GLU A 71 0.76 8.34 6.75
C GLU A 71 1.20 9.65 6.06
N VAL A 72 2.19 9.55 5.17
CA VAL A 72 2.70 10.72 4.42
C VAL A 72 1.68 11.18 3.38
N LEU A 73 1.02 10.24 2.69
CA LEU A 73 -0.02 10.53 1.70
C LEU A 73 -1.25 11.16 2.36
N ASP A 74 -1.71 10.63 3.50
CA ASP A 74 -2.83 11.20 4.26
C ASP A 74 -2.56 12.66 4.66
N ARG A 75 -1.34 12.93 5.16
CA ARG A 75 -0.93 14.30 5.52
C ARG A 75 -0.86 15.20 4.29
N LEU A 76 -0.39 14.68 3.15
CA LEU A 76 -0.30 15.43 1.91
C LEU A 76 -1.70 15.73 1.35
N GLN A 77 -2.61 14.76 1.38
CA GLN A 77 -4.01 14.92 0.96
C GLN A 77 -4.68 16.02 1.77
N GLN A 78 -4.58 15.98 3.10
CA GLN A 78 -5.12 17.03 3.97
C GLN A 78 -4.56 18.41 3.60
N ARG A 79 -3.24 18.50 3.36
CA ARG A 79 -2.61 19.76 2.99
C ARG A 79 -3.10 20.29 1.63
N ILE A 80 -3.32 19.41 0.66
CA ILE A 80 -3.83 19.80 -0.66
C ILE A 80 -5.29 20.26 -0.54
N ALA A 81 -6.12 19.55 0.23
CA ALA A 81 -7.49 19.94 0.49
C ALA A 81 -7.58 21.35 1.12
N GLU A 82 -6.72 21.65 2.10
CA GLU A 82 -6.61 23.01 2.67
C GLU A 82 -6.25 24.07 1.62
N LEU A 83 -5.29 23.77 0.73
CA LEU A 83 -4.85 24.70 -0.32
C LEU A 83 -5.91 24.91 -1.40
N GLU A 84 -6.73 23.89 -1.68
CA GLU A 84 -7.85 23.98 -2.61
C GLU A 84 -8.98 24.85 -2.04
N MET A 85 -9.26 24.74 -0.73
CA MET A 85 -10.22 25.61 -0.04
C MET A 85 -9.79 27.09 -0.08
N ASP A 86 -8.49 27.35 0.07
CA ASP A 86 -7.92 28.71 0.03
C ASP A 86 -7.78 29.27 -1.40
N ARG A 87 -7.99 28.43 -2.43
CA ARG A 87 -7.94 28.83 -3.84
C ARG A 87 -9.35 28.88 -4.45
N PRO A 88 -10.11 29.97 -4.27
CA PRO A 88 -11.39 30.13 -4.94
C PRO A 88 -11.16 30.36 -6.44
N GLY A 89 -11.56 29.39 -7.27
CA GLY A 89 -11.93 29.64 -8.68
C GLY A 89 -10.92 29.30 -9.79
N ARG A 90 -10.34 28.09 -9.81
CA ARG A 90 -9.59 27.59 -11.00
C ARG A 90 -10.26 26.43 -11.76
N GLY A 91 -11.29 25.79 -11.21
CA GLY A 91 -11.94 24.61 -11.83
C GLY A 91 -12.84 24.89 -13.04
N GLU A 92 -13.48 26.07 -13.12
CA GLU A 92 -14.63 26.26 -14.02
C GLU A 92 -14.32 26.99 -15.35
N ARG A 93 -13.06 27.17 -15.75
CA ARG A 93 -12.71 28.13 -16.83
C ARG A 93 -11.99 27.55 -18.05
N ARG A 94 -12.07 26.24 -18.32
CA ARG A 94 -11.29 25.64 -19.41
C ARG A 94 -11.93 24.50 -20.21
N ASP A 95 -13.24 24.50 -20.41
CA ASP A 95 -13.87 23.64 -21.44
C ASP A 95 -14.83 24.37 -22.39
N ASP A 96 -15.05 25.68 -22.24
CA ASP A 96 -15.70 26.50 -23.27
C ASP A 96 -14.64 27.10 -24.19
N ASP A 97 -14.05 26.27 -25.06
CA ASP A 97 -13.71 26.75 -26.40
C ASP A 97 -14.94 26.47 -27.28
N PRO A 98 -15.87 27.44 -27.43
CA PRO A 98 -16.84 27.34 -28.50
C PRO A 98 -16.02 27.55 -29.77
N GLY A 99 -15.64 26.45 -30.42
CA GLY A 99 -15.12 26.49 -31.77
C GLY A 99 -16.03 27.35 -32.63
N LEU A 100 -15.56 28.57 -32.90
CA LEU A 100 -16.18 29.54 -33.78
C LEU A 100 -15.97 29.06 -35.22
N ASP A 101 -17.10 28.91 -35.92
CA ASP A 101 -17.28 28.79 -37.39
C ASP A 101 -16.70 27.57 -38.14
#